data_AF-A0A2N0NM02-F1
#
_entry.id   AF-A0A2N0NM02-F1
#
_cell.length_a   1.000
_cell.length_b   1.000
_cell.length_c   1.000
_cell.angle_alpha   90.00
_cell.angle_beta   90.00
_cell.angle_gamma   90.00
#
_symmetry.space_group_name_H-M   'P 1'
#
loop_
_entity.id
_entity.type
_entity.pdbx_description
1 polymer ?
#
loop_
_entity_poly.entity_id
_entity_poly.type
_entity_poly.pdbx_seq_one_letter_code
_entity_poly.pdbx_strand_id
1 'polypeptide(L)'
;MTHDLKEMITRVMENRREQIKIDSCQQILEDRIRMITDHEEVKVEVREHYKEWTAVRNFNEIAFNNHWKDEYEPLNEIDENIYTTLCEDVHINELNDVLKQVKNDKAAGASGIPYDFWKKSGDLTKNLLLMIINGVLNEENWPEDWKKGIIYPIKKTIDWNRDLSLTRPITLIETARKLAIKIFTNRLSTILAKNNILKGKNFAALKYESTFEPIKIVQSVIEDTNINKKEA
;
A
#
# COMPACT_ATOMS: atom_id res chain seq x y z
N MET A 1 9.10 -20.81 -9.36
CA MET A 1 8.75 -19.41 -8.97
C MET A 1 7.95 -19.32 -7.67
N THR A 2 6.86 -20.08 -7.48
CA THR A 2 6.04 -20.03 -6.25
C THR A 2 6.78 -20.44 -4.96
N HIS A 3 7.75 -21.35 -5.06
CA HIS A 3 8.56 -21.80 -3.93
C HIS A 3 9.45 -20.70 -3.34
N ASP A 4 9.99 -19.81 -4.18
CA ASP A 4 10.94 -18.77 -3.78
C ASP A 4 10.21 -17.58 -3.11
N LEU A 5 9.06 -17.19 -3.67
CA LEU A 5 8.19 -16.15 -3.09
C LEU A 5 7.66 -16.55 -1.69
N LYS A 6 7.33 -17.83 -1.53
CA LYS A 6 6.87 -18.42 -0.27
C LYS A 6 7.93 -18.31 0.84
N GLU A 7 9.16 -18.69 0.54
CA GLU A 7 10.26 -18.62 1.51
C GLU A 7 10.58 -17.18 1.91
N MET A 8 10.55 -16.26 0.94
CA MET A 8 10.83 -14.86 1.20
C MET A 8 9.80 -14.17 2.09
N ILE A 9 8.49 -14.42 1.88
CA ILE A 9 7.43 -13.88 2.77
C ILE A 9 7.61 -14.41 4.19
N THR A 10 7.98 -15.69 4.32
CA THR A 10 8.20 -16.34 5.62
C THR A 10 9.38 -15.70 6.38
N ARG A 11 10.46 -15.33 5.67
CA ARG A 11 11.61 -14.63 6.27
C ARG A 11 11.29 -13.21 6.73
N VAL A 12 10.42 -12.49 6.01
CA VAL A 12 10.03 -11.11 6.35
C VAL A 12 9.07 -11.06 7.54
N MET A 13 8.24 -12.09 7.73
CA MET A 13 7.43 -12.20 8.93
C MET A 13 8.31 -12.74 10.07
N GLU A 14 8.92 -11.82 10.85
CA GLU A 14 9.80 -12.09 12.01
C GLU A 14 9.17 -12.92 13.15
N ASN A 15 7.98 -13.48 12.93
CA ASN A 15 7.28 -14.37 13.84
C ASN A 15 6.89 -15.65 13.11
N ARG A 16 7.02 -16.79 13.79
CA ARG A 16 6.48 -18.11 13.44
C ARG A 16 4.94 -18.12 13.40
N ARG A 17 4.30 -17.17 12.72
CA ARG A 17 2.88 -17.27 12.38
C ARG A 17 2.80 -18.38 11.35
N GLU A 18 2.31 -19.54 11.77
CA GLU A 18 2.10 -20.67 10.89
C GLU A 18 1.37 -20.20 9.63
N GLN A 19 1.94 -20.56 8.47
CA GLN A 19 1.42 -20.23 7.16
C GLN A 19 -0.08 -20.57 7.07
N ILE A 20 -0.85 -19.72 6.38
CA ILE A 20 -2.23 -20.08 6.07
C ILE A 20 -2.23 -21.17 5.01
N LYS A 21 -2.76 -22.34 5.37
CA LYS A 21 -3.10 -23.40 4.44
C LYS A 21 -4.61 -23.38 4.30
N ILE A 22 -5.10 -22.99 3.13
CA ILE A 22 -6.53 -22.95 2.82
C ILE A 22 -6.90 -24.26 2.14
N ASP A 23 -6.98 -25.32 2.94
CA ASP A 23 -7.50 -26.64 2.55
C ASP A 23 -8.99 -26.81 2.85
N SER A 24 -9.55 -25.87 3.61
CA SER A 24 -10.98 -25.76 3.90
C SER A 24 -11.30 -24.29 4.21
N CYS A 25 -12.56 -23.89 3.98
CA CYS A 25 -13.06 -22.56 4.32
C CYS A 25 -14.52 -22.59 4.76
N GLN A 26 -14.91 -21.62 5.57
CA GLN A 26 -16.30 -21.37 5.94
C GLN A 26 -17.01 -20.62 4.81
N GLN A 27 -18.23 -21.06 4.51
CA GLN A 27 -19.18 -20.35 3.66
C GLN A 27 -20.42 -20.04 4.48
N ILE A 28 -20.78 -18.76 4.59
CA ILE A 28 -21.96 -18.31 5.32
C ILE A 28 -23.12 -18.20 4.33
N LEU A 29 -24.14 -19.03 4.50
CA LEU A 29 -25.37 -19.02 3.71
C LEU A 29 -26.55 -18.86 4.68
N GLU A 30 -27.30 -17.76 4.55
CA GLU A 30 -28.55 -17.55 5.32
C GLU A 30 -28.39 -17.84 6.84
N ASP A 31 -27.37 -17.25 7.45
CA ASP A 31 -27.00 -17.42 8.87
C ASP A 31 -26.58 -18.84 9.30
N ARG A 32 -26.33 -19.75 8.35
CA ARG A 32 -25.70 -21.05 8.60
C ARG A 32 -24.28 -21.09 8.07
N ILE A 33 -23.38 -21.67 8.85
CA ILE A 33 -21.99 -21.88 8.47
C ILE A 33 -21.86 -23.27 7.85
N ARG A 34 -21.53 -23.33 6.56
CA ARG A 34 -21.13 -24.55 5.87
C ARG A 34 -19.60 -24.61 5.80
N MET A 35 -19.02 -25.72 6.21
CA MET A 35 -17.60 -25.99 6.01
C MET A 35 -17.38 -26.60 4.62
N ILE A 36 -16.63 -25.92 3.77
CA ILE A 36 -16.20 -26.42 2.46
C ILE A 36 -14.84 -27.11 2.63
N THR A 37 -14.75 -28.35 2.17
CA THR A 37 -13.51 -29.15 2.18
C THR A 37 -13.14 -29.70 0.80
N ASP A 38 -14.04 -29.62 -0.18
CA ASP A 38 -13.72 -29.99 -1.56
C ASP A 38 -12.76 -28.97 -2.19
N HIS A 39 -11.72 -29.45 -2.87
CA HIS A 39 -10.64 -28.60 -3.34
C HIS A 39 -11.07 -27.60 -4.43
N GLU A 40 -11.97 -28.00 -5.32
CA GLU A 40 -12.45 -27.10 -6.37
C GLU A 40 -13.46 -26.10 -5.81
N GLU A 41 -14.36 -26.54 -4.90
CA GLU A 41 -15.25 -25.62 -4.18
C GLU A 41 -14.46 -24.59 -3.35
N VAL A 42 -13.40 -25.01 -2.64
CA VAL A 42 -12.53 -24.10 -1.88
C VAL A 42 -11.89 -23.05 -2.80
N LYS A 43 -11.39 -23.45 -3.98
CA LYS A 43 -10.79 -22.49 -4.92
C LYS A 43 -11.79 -21.45 -5.42
N VAL A 44 -13.02 -21.88 -5.71
CA VAL A 44 -14.09 -20.99 -6.17
C VAL A 44 -14.44 -20.00 -5.05
N GLU A 45 -14.68 -20.49 -3.84
CA GLU A 45 -15.02 -19.65 -2.68
C GLU A 45 -13.92 -18.62 -2.38
N VAL A 46 -12.65 -19.06 -2.36
CA VAL A 46 -11.50 -18.17 -2.16
C VAL A 46 -11.40 -17.10 -3.24
N ARG A 47 -11.65 -17.46 -4.50
CA ARG A 47 -11.60 -16.53 -5.62
C ARG A 47 -12.69 -15.47 -5.50
N GLU A 48 -13.94 -15.88 -5.30
CA GLU A 48 -15.06 -14.94 -5.18
C GLU A 48 -14.89 -14.06 -3.93
N HIS A 49 -14.50 -14.64 -2.78
CA HIS A 49 -14.22 -13.85 -1.57
C HIS A 49 -13.25 -12.69 -1.82
N TYR A 50 -12.08 -12.97 -2.44
CA TYR A 50 -11.09 -11.91 -2.67
C TYR A 50 -11.42 -11.00 -3.85
N LYS A 51 -12.18 -11.48 -4.83
CA LYS A 51 -12.71 -10.66 -5.91
C LYS A 51 -13.66 -9.60 -5.34
N GLU A 52 -14.56 -9.99 -4.45
CA GLU A 52 -15.50 -9.10 -3.75
C GLU A 52 -14.77 -8.15 -2.79
N TRP A 53 -13.67 -8.62 -2.18
CA TRP A 53 -12.80 -7.75 -1.39
C TRP A 53 -12.19 -6.63 -2.24
N THR A 54 -11.72 -6.95 -3.45
CA THR A 54 -11.18 -5.97 -4.43
C THR A 54 -12.22 -5.27 -5.29
N ALA A 55 -13.51 -5.57 -5.13
CA ALA A 55 -14.55 -5.06 -6.01
C ALA A 55 -14.66 -3.55 -5.93
N VAL A 56 -14.97 -2.93 -7.08
CA VAL A 56 -15.30 -1.50 -7.14
C VAL A 56 -16.49 -1.26 -6.22
N ARG A 57 -16.33 -0.34 -5.26
CA ARG A 57 -17.40 0.02 -4.34
C ARG A 57 -18.31 1.03 -5.02
N ASN A 58 -19.62 0.81 -4.93
CA ASN A 58 -20.61 1.80 -5.37
C ASN A 58 -20.49 3.04 -4.47
N PHE A 59 -20.03 4.15 -5.05
CA PHE A 59 -19.88 5.42 -4.36
C PHE A 59 -21.17 6.23 -4.50
N ASN A 60 -21.74 6.66 -3.38
CA ASN A 60 -22.90 7.56 -3.39
C ASN A 60 -22.41 9.01 -3.46
N GLU A 61 -22.30 9.52 -4.68
CA GLU A 61 -21.82 10.88 -4.96
C GLU A 61 -22.71 11.97 -4.35
N ILE A 62 -24.02 11.75 -4.28
CA ILE A 62 -24.96 12.69 -3.68
C ILE A 62 -24.70 12.83 -2.16
N ALA A 63 -24.57 11.69 -1.48
CA ALA A 63 -24.26 11.69 -0.05
C ALA A 63 -22.88 12.32 0.23
N PHE A 64 -21.90 12.07 -0.65
CA PHE A 64 -20.60 12.72 -0.55
C PHE A 64 -20.72 14.25 -0.68
N ASN A 65 -21.36 14.74 -1.74
CA ASN A 65 -21.47 16.17 -2.02
C ASN A 65 -22.24 16.94 -0.94
N ASN A 66 -23.20 16.32 -0.27
CA ASN A 66 -23.96 16.98 0.81
C ASN A 66 -23.17 17.17 2.11
N HIS A 67 -22.14 16.35 2.36
CA HIS A 67 -21.44 16.33 3.65
C HIS A 67 -19.97 16.75 3.58
N TRP A 68 -19.31 16.51 2.45
CA TRP A 68 -17.86 16.62 2.35
C TRP A 68 -17.40 17.61 1.29
N LYS A 69 -18.28 18.13 0.44
CA LYS A 69 -17.88 18.97 -0.70
C LYS A 69 -16.97 20.12 -0.26
N ASP A 70 -17.38 20.89 0.74
CA ASP A 70 -16.66 22.06 1.23
C ASP A 70 -15.26 21.69 1.80
N GLU A 71 -15.13 20.52 2.43
CA GLU A 71 -13.86 20.03 3.00
C GLU A 71 -12.85 19.58 1.94
N TYR A 72 -13.33 19.22 0.74
CA TYR A 72 -12.50 18.79 -0.38
C TYR A 72 -12.30 19.91 -1.42
N GLU A 73 -12.83 21.12 -1.20
CA GLU A 73 -12.55 22.25 -2.07
C GLU A 73 -11.06 22.65 -1.97
N PRO A 74 -10.41 23.03 -3.08
CA PRO A 74 -9.03 23.48 -3.06
C PRO A 74 -8.83 24.66 -2.10
N LEU A 75 -7.77 24.59 -1.29
CA LEU A 75 -7.41 25.68 -0.40
C LEU A 75 -6.86 26.86 -1.21
N ASN A 76 -7.54 28.00 -1.18
CA ASN A 76 -7.16 29.22 -1.90
C ASN A 76 -5.74 29.73 -1.57
N GLU A 77 -5.19 29.36 -0.40
CA GLU A 77 -3.83 29.74 0.02
C GLU A 77 -2.72 28.97 -0.71
N ILE A 78 -3.07 27.85 -1.37
CA ILE A 78 -2.11 26.97 -2.04
C ILE A 78 -2.07 27.31 -3.51
N ASP A 79 -0.92 27.80 -3.97
CA ASP A 79 -0.67 28.01 -5.40
C ASP A 79 -0.56 26.66 -6.12
N GLU A 80 -1.42 26.42 -7.12
CA GLU A 80 -1.43 25.19 -7.92
C GLU A 80 -0.10 24.98 -8.69
N ASN A 81 0.63 26.06 -8.99
CA ASN A 81 1.87 25.96 -9.77
C ASN A 81 2.99 25.19 -9.05
N ILE A 82 2.89 24.99 -7.73
CA ILE A 82 3.87 24.19 -6.97
C ILE A 82 3.95 22.73 -7.41
N TYR A 83 2.91 22.23 -8.11
CA TYR A 83 2.79 20.85 -8.57
C TYR A 83 3.32 20.62 -10.00
N THR A 84 3.69 21.69 -10.72
CA THR A 84 4.12 21.64 -12.13
C THR A 84 5.25 20.64 -12.38
N THR A 85 6.20 20.53 -11.45
CA THR A 85 7.36 19.63 -11.58
C THR A 85 7.02 18.15 -11.35
N LEU A 86 5.81 17.80 -10.88
CA LEU A 86 5.41 16.41 -10.71
C LEU A 86 5.36 15.64 -12.02
N CYS A 87 4.93 16.32 -13.08
CA CYS A 87 4.71 15.76 -14.41
C CYS A 87 5.93 15.86 -15.33
N GLU A 88 7.07 16.39 -14.85
CA GLU A 88 8.31 16.40 -15.63
C GLU A 88 8.87 14.98 -15.80
N ASP A 89 9.62 14.72 -16.87
CA ASP A 89 10.26 13.43 -17.08
C ASP A 89 11.12 13.01 -15.87
N VAL A 90 11.11 11.71 -15.57
CA VAL A 90 11.98 11.13 -14.55
C VAL A 90 13.40 11.04 -15.07
N HIS A 91 14.35 11.46 -14.24
CA HIS A 91 15.77 11.33 -14.53
C HIS A 91 16.38 10.06 -13.93
N ILE A 92 17.45 9.56 -14.57
CA ILE A 92 18.14 8.33 -14.14
C ILE A 92 18.67 8.43 -12.70
N ASN A 93 19.03 9.63 -12.24
CA ASN A 93 19.48 9.88 -10.88
C ASN A 93 18.37 9.60 -9.85
N GLU A 94 17.14 10.01 -10.13
CA GLU A 94 16.00 9.74 -9.24
C GLU A 94 15.72 8.24 -9.14
N LEU A 95 15.77 7.53 -10.27
CA LEU A 95 15.65 6.07 -10.27
C LEU A 95 16.76 5.42 -9.46
N ASN A 96 18.02 5.83 -9.66
CA ASN A 96 19.16 5.32 -8.91
C ASN A 96 19.05 5.60 -7.41
N ASP A 97 18.56 6.76 -7.01
CA ASP A 97 18.39 7.11 -5.60
C ASP A 97 17.27 6.31 -4.94
N VAL A 98 16.15 6.09 -5.64
CA VAL A 98 15.10 5.17 -5.17
C VAL A 98 15.65 3.74 -5.07
N LEU A 99 16.43 3.28 -6.05
CA LEU A 99 17.05 1.96 -6.02
C LEU A 99 17.97 1.81 -4.81
N LYS A 100 18.74 2.83 -4.42
CA LYS A 100 19.56 2.77 -3.19
C LYS A 100 18.71 2.64 -1.92
N GLN A 101 17.53 3.26 -1.88
CA GLN A 101 16.66 3.32 -0.71
C GLN A 101 15.82 2.05 -0.48
N VAL A 102 15.40 1.36 -1.54
CA VAL A 102 14.57 0.15 -1.40
C VAL A 102 15.36 -0.96 -0.69
N LYS A 103 14.71 -1.73 0.18
CA LYS A 103 15.36 -2.84 0.90
C LYS A 103 15.50 -4.06 -0.01
N ASN A 104 16.56 -4.83 0.20
CA ASN A 104 16.74 -6.14 -0.44
C ASN A 104 15.76 -7.17 0.14
N ASP A 105 15.68 -8.33 -0.51
CA ASP A 105 14.94 -9.51 -0.04
C ASP A 105 13.44 -9.21 0.18
N LYS A 106 12.87 -8.41 -0.73
CA LYS A 106 11.44 -8.08 -0.74
C LYS A 106 10.70 -8.84 -1.83
N ALA A 107 9.49 -9.25 -1.47
CA ALA A 107 8.57 -9.99 -2.34
C ALA A 107 8.36 -9.31 -3.70
N ALA A 108 8.67 -10.07 -4.75
CA ALA A 108 8.43 -9.71 -6.14
C ALA A 108 6.94 -9.84 -6.51
N GLY A 109 6.57 -9.25 -7.63
CA GLY A 109 5.26 -9.42 -8.26
C GLY A 109 5.15 -10.74 -9.04
N ALA A 110 4.26 -10.77 -10.02
CA ALA A 110 3.98 -11.95 -10.84
C ALA A 110 5.16 -12.33 -11.75
N SER A 111 5.97 -11.35 -12.18
CA SER A 111 7.18 -11.58 -12.97
C SER A 111 8.29 -12.32 -12.22
N GLY A 112 8.23 -12.32 -10.88
CA GLY A 112 9.31 -12.83 -10.04
C GLY A 112 10.56 -11.95 -9.99
N ILE A 113 10.55 -10.74 -10.56
CA ILE A 113 11.70 -9.82 -10.55
C ILE A 113 11.77 -9.03 -9.22
N PRO A 114 12.77 -9.27 -8.35
CA PRO A 114 12.91 -8.55 -7.08
C PRO A 114 13.65 -7.21 -7.24
N TYR A 115 13.67 -6.38 -6.18
CA TYR A 115 14.48 -5.15 -6.18
C TYR A 115 15.98 -5.40 -6.36
N ASP A 116 16.46 -6.53 -5.84
CA ASP A 116 17.85 -6.97 -5.97
C ASP A 116 18.31 -7.08 -7.43
N PHE A 117 17.42 -7.51 -8.33
CA PHE A 117 17.68 -7.54 -9.75
C PHE A 117 17.92 -6.12 -10.29
N TRP A 118 16.99 -5.19 -10.03
CA TRP A 118 17.11 -3.82 -10.52
C TRP A 118 18.35 -3.10 -10.00
N LYS A 119 18.69 -3.31 -8.72
CA LYS A 119 19.91 -2.77 -8.12
C LYS A 119 21.19 -3.24 -8.82
N LYS A 120 21.26 -4.54 -9.13
CA LYS A 120 22.42 -5.20 -9.75
C LYS A 120 22.43 -5.09 -11.28
N SER A 121 21.33 -4.66 -11.87
CA SER A 121 21.21 -4.52 -13.32
C SER A 121 22.14 -3.43 -13.86
N GLY A 122 22.60 -3.62 -15.10
CA GLY A 122 23.44 -2.65 -15.80
C GLY A 122 22.66 -1.43 -16.29
N ASP A 123 23.39 -0.42 -16.75
CA ASP A 123 22.80 0.87 -17.15
C ASP A 123 21.79 0.73 -18.28
N LEU A 124 22.03 -0.17 -19.24
CA LEU A 124 21.07 -0.45 -20.32
C LEU A 124 19.70 -0.85 -19.76
N THR A 125 19.66 -1.79 -18.81
CA THR A 125 18.41 -2.27 -18.19
C THR A 125 17.73 -1.17 -17.39
N LYS A 126 18.49 -0.36 -16.65
CA LYS A 126 17.94 0.78 -15.90
C LYS A 126 17.36 1.85 -16.82
N ASN A 127 18.02 2.13 -17.94
CA ASN A 127 17.52 3.07 -18.94
C ASN A 127 16.25 2.56 -19.60
N LEU A 128 16.15 1.26 -19.91
CA LEU A 128 14.90 0.66 -20.41
C LEU A 128 13.77 0.78 -19.38
N LEU A 129 14.04 0.53 -18.10
CA LEU A 129 13.07 0.76 -17.03
C LEU A 129 12.66 2.23 -16.96
N LEU A 130 13.61 3.16 -17.05
CA LEU A 130 13.34 4.60 -17.04
C LEU A 130 12.45 5.01 -18.22
N MET A 131 12.71 4.50 -19.42
CA MET A 131 11.87 4.73 -20.59
C MET A 131 10.43 4.28 -20.34
N ILE A 132 10.22 3.11 -19.72
CA ILE A 132 8.88 2.63 -19.37
C ILE A 132 8.23 3.57 -18.34
N ILE A 133 8.97 4.02 -17.32
CA ILE A 133 8.45 4.93 -16.29
C ILE A 133 8.02 6.27 -16.89
N ASN A 134 8.83 6.84 -17.80
CA ASN A 134 8.48 8.08 -18.49
C ASN A 134 7.33 7.88 -19.48
N GLY A 135 7.25 6.71 -20.13
CA GLY A 135 6.09 6.33 -20.94
C GLY A 135 4.81 6.34 -20.12
N VAL A 136 4.82 5.77 -18.91
CA VAL A 136 3.67 5.81 -18.00
C VAL A 136 3.26 7.24 -17.65
N LEU A 137 4.23 8.12 -17.42
CA LEU A 137 3.96 9.51 -17.05
C LEU A 137 3.38 10.31 -18.22
N ASN A 138 3.97 10.17 -19.41
CA ASN A 138 3.64 10.96 -20.59
C ASN A 138 2.39 10.46 -21.32
N GLU A 139 2.13 9.15 -21.30
CA GLU A 139 0.95 8.53 -21.94
C GLU A 139 -0.21 8.32 -20.96
N GLU A 140 0.00 8.60 -19.67
CA GLU A 140 -0.96 8.38 -18.58
C GLU A 140 -1.50 6.93 -18.51
N ASN A 141 -0.78 5.98 -19.09
CA ASN A 141 -1.20 4.60 -19.22
C ASN A 141 -0.18 3.64 -18.62
N TRP A 142 -0.67 2.77 -17.74
CA TRP A 142 0.15 1.77 -17.08
C TRP A 142 0.24 0.49 -17.92
N PRO A 143 1.41 -0.19 -17.98
CA PRO A 143 1.52 -1.51 -18.56
C PRO A 143 0.50 -2.47 -17.96
N GLU A 144 -0.15 -3.28 -18.80
CA GLU A 144 -1.23 -4.14 -18.35
C GLU A 144 -0.78 -5.15 -17.27
N ASP A 145 0.44 -5.66 -17.39
CA ASP A 145 1.01 -6.57 -16.39
C ASP A 145 1.30 -5.88 -15.05
N TRP A 146 1.54 -4.57 -15.05
CA TRP A 146 1.72 -3.80 -13.81
C TRP A 146 0.39 -3.58 -13.08
N LYS A 147 -0.75 -3.64 -13.78
CA LYS A 147 -2.09 -3.55 -13.17
C LYS A 147 -2.49 -4.83 -12.44
N LYS A 148 -1.86 -5.96 -12.78
CA LYS A 148 -2.08 -7.26 -12.14
C LYS A 148 -1.31 -7.36 -10.82
N GLY A 149 -1.80 -8.22 -9.93
CA GLY A 149 -1.13 -8.52 -8.66
C GLY A 149 -1.52 -9.90 -8.14
N ILE A 150 -0.65 -10.49 -7.32
CA ILE A 150 -0.92 -11.77 -6.65
C ILE A 150 -1.46 -11.48 -5.26
N ILE A 151 -2.66 -11.98 -4.96
CA ILE A 151 -3.23 -11.89 -3.62
C ILE A 151 -2.64 -13.00 -2.75
N TYR A 152 -2.02 -12.61 -1.64
CA TYR A 152 -1.48 -13.51 -0.64
C TYR A 152 -2.17 -13.25 0.71
N PRO A 153 -3.00 -14.17 1.22
CA PRO A 153 -3.68 -13.97 2.49
C PRO A 153 -2.76 -14.22 3.70
N ILE A 154 -2.87 -13.36 4.71
CA ILE A 154 -2.15 -13.49 5.99
C ILE A 154 -3.19 -13.61 7.11
N LYS A 155 -3.03 -14.54 8.06
CA LYS A 155 -3.94 -14.66 9.21
C LYS A 155 -3.91 -13.38 10.05
N LYS A 156 -5.07 -12.79 10.37
CA LYS A 156 -5.19 -11.66 11.31
C LYS A 156 -4.96 -12.13 12.75
N THR A 157 -5.49 -13.30 13.09
CA THR A 157 -5.48 -13.93 14.41
C THR A 157 -4.68 -15.25 14.39
N ILE A 158 -4.35 -15.80 15.56
CA ILE A 158 -3.64 -17.09 15.67
C ILE A 158 -4.51 -18.21 15.08
N ASP A 159 -5.76 -18.29 15.56
CA ASP A 159 -6.77 -19.13 14.96
C ASP A 159 -7.65 -18.29 14.03
N TRP A 160 -7.70 -18.69 12.76
CA TRP A 160 -8.53 -18.05 11.74
C TRP A 160 -9.83 -18.84 11.50
N ASN A 161 -10.01 -19.97 12.19
CA ASN A 161 -11.21 -20.83 12.15
C ASN A 161 -11.71 -21.16 10.74
N ARG A 162 -10.81 -21.19 9.74
CA ARG A 162 -11.17 -21.36 8.33
C ARG A 162 -12.07 -20.25 7.75
N ASP A 163 -12.21 -19.12 8.44
CA ASP A 163 -12.95 -17.94 7.99
C ASP A 163 -12.04 -16.99 7.19
N LEU A 164 -12.30 -16.85 5.89
CA LEU A 164 -11.56 -15.97 5.01
C LEU A 164 -11.63 -14.49 5.44
N SER A 165 -12.68 -14.07 6.14
CA SER A 165 -12.82 -12.70 6.68
C SER A 165 -11.75 -12.38 7.74
N LEU A 166 -11.26 -13.41 8.45
CA LEU A 166 -10.17 -13.32 9.44
C LEU A 166 -8.78 -13.35 8.79
N THR A 167 -8.72 -13.24 7.47
CA THR A 167 -7.48 -13.02 6.73
C THR A 167 -7.31 -11.55 6.38
N ARG A 168 -6.05 -11.13 6.26
CA ARG A 168 -5.62 -9.85 5.70
C ARG A 168 -4.95 -10.15 4.36
N PRO A 169 -5.62 -9.95 3.23
CA PRO A 169 -4.98 -10.06 1.93
C PRO A 169 -3.90 -9.00 1.80
N ILE A 170 -2.72 -9.40 1.33
CA ILE A 170 -1.70 -8.49 0.80
C ILE A 170 -1.57 -8.73 -0.70
N THR A 171 -1.36 -7.66 -1.46
CA THR A 171 -1.20 -7.77 -2.92
C THR A 171 0.26 -7.58 -3.29
N LEU A 172 0.83 -8.59 -3.94
CA LEU A 172 2.18 -8.56 -4.48
C LEU A 172 2.12 -8.00 -5.90
N ILE A 173 2.50 -6.74 -6.04
CA ILE A 173 2.59 -6.03 -7.32
C ILE A 173 4.04 -5.97 -7.82
N GLU A 174 4.21 -5.73 -9.12
CA GLU A 174 5.50 -5.61 -9.77
C GLU A 174 6.44 -4.61 -9.08
N THR A 175 7.70 -5.02 -8.89
CA THR A 175 8.71 -4.16 -8.25
C THR A 175 9.01 -2.93 -9.10
N ALA A 176 8.97 -3.05 -10.43
CA ALA A 176 9.10 -1.93 -11.35
C ALA A 176 7.98 -0.88 -11.16
N ARG A 177 6.72 -1.33 -11.01
CA ARG A 177 5.59 -0.44 -10.63
C ARG A 177 5.83 0.26 -9.31
N LYS A 178 6.31 -0.49 -8.30
CA LYS A 178 6.61 0.10 -6.98
C LYS A 178 7.72 1.14 -7.06
N LEU A 179 8.74 0.94 -7.90
CA LEU A 179 9.81 1.92 -8.14
C LEU A 179 9.23 3.21 -8.74
N ALA A 180 8.40 3.10 -9.78
CA ALA A 180 7.73 4.25 -10.42
C ALA A 180 6.90 5.05 -9.40
N ILE A 181 6.01 4.37 -8.67
CA ILE A 181 5.17 5.00 -7.64
C ILE A 181 6.03 5.64 -6.54
N LYS A 182 7.14 5.00 -6.14
CA LYS A 182 8.05 5.55 -5.12
C LYS A 182 8.72 6.84 -5.57
N ILE A 183 9.11 6.95 -6.85
CA ILE A 183 9.64 8.20 -7.43
C ILE A 183 8.57 9.29 -7.36
N PHE A 184 7.36 9.03 -7.86
CA PHE A 184 6.27 10.01 -7.84
C PHE A 184 5.90 10.44 -6.41
N THR A 185 5.84 9.48 -5.48
CA THR A 185 5.59 9.75 -4.06
C THR A 185 6.70 10.60 -3.44
N ASN A 186 7.96 10.37 -3.80
CA ASN A 186 9.09 11.15 -3.29
C ASN A 186 9.05 12.60 -3.80
N ARG A 187 8.68 12.83 -5.07
CA ARG A 187 8.47 14.17 -5.62
C ARG A 187 7.35 14.90 -4.88
N LEU A 188 6.18 14.27 -4.79
CA LEU A 188 5.01 14.83 -4.09
C LEU A 188 5.34 15.14 -2.63
N SER A 189 5.91 14.19 -1.90
CA SER A 189 6.31 14.38 -0.50
C SER A 189 7.26 15.57 -0.31
N THR A 190 8.17 15.82 -1.27
CA THR A 190 9.10 16.94 -1.22
C THR A 190 8.38 18.28 -1.42
N ILE A 191 7.42 18.34 -2.35
CA ILE A 191 6.58 19.53 -2.59
C ILE A 191 5.71 19.84 -1.37
N LEU A 192 5.02 18.81 -0.82
CA LEU A 192 4.16 18.96 0.36
C LEU A 192 4.94 19.49 1.57
N ALA A 193 6.15 18.96 1.80
CA ALA A 193 7.01 19.37 2.90
C ALA A 193 7.58 20.78 2.70
N LYS A 194 8.07 21.12 1.50
CA LYS A 194 8.66 22.43 1.21
C LYS A 194 7.66 23.58 1.35
N ASN A 195 6.39 23.32 1.01
CA ASN A 195 5.33 24.32 1.02
C ASN A 195 4.43 24.27 2.28
N ASN A 196 4.76 23.42 3.27
CA ASN A 196 3.98 23.24 4.50
C ASN A 196 2.48 23.01 4.25
N ILE A 197 2.15 22.18 3.26
CA ILE A 197 0.77 21.94 2.84
C ILE A 197 0.00 21.15 3.90
N LEU A 198 0.63 20.10 4.43
CA LEU A 198 0.03 19.32 5.52
C LEU A 198 0.26 20.09 6.82
N LYS A 199 -0.76 20.83 7.26
CA LYS A 199 -0.75 21.65 8.48
C LYS A 199 -1.36 20.88 9.66
N GLY A 200 -1.06 21.34 10.88
CA GLY A 200 -1.76 20.93 12.10
C GLY A 200 -1.23 19.64 12.74
N LYS A 201 -2.14 18.80 13.25
CA LYS A 201 -1.84 17.58 14.02
C LYS A 201 -1.79 16.32 13.14
N ASN A 202 -1.37 16.47 11.88
CA ASN A 202 -1.14 15.31 11.03
C ASN A 202 0.28 14.79 11.30
N PHE A 203 0.38 13.61 11.91
CA PHE A 203 1.65 12.95 12.25
C PHE A 203 1.90 11.69 11.42
N ALA A 204 1.04 11.45 10.40
CA ALA A 204 1.00 10.21 9.65
C ALA A 204 1.62 10.39 8.26
N ALA A 205 2.53 9.48 7.90
CA ALA A 205 3.10 9.33 6.56
C ALA A 205 3.96 10.51 6.03
N LEU A 206 4.19 11.56 6.82
CA LEU A 206 5.18 12.59 6.53
C LEU A 206 6.59 12.17 6.94
N LYS A 207 7.59 12.76 6.28
CA LYS A 207 8.98 12.55 6.65
C LYS A 207 9.26 13.21 8.00
N TYR A 208 10.04 12.53 8.83
CA TYR A 208 10.49 13.01 10.14
C TYR A 208 9.40 13.12 11.22
N GLU A 209 8.22 12.57 10.97
CA GLU A 209 7.17 12.46 11.97
C GLU A 209 7.06 11.01 12.47
N SER A 210 6.65 10.87 13.72
CA SER A 210 6.41 9.59 14.37
C SER A 210 5.07 9.63 15.09
N THR A 211 4.56 8.44 15.41
CA THR A 211 3.38 8.33 16.29
C THR A 211 3.74 8.66 17.73
N PHE A 212 5.02 8.85 18.06
CA PHE A 212 5.48 9.19 19.40
C PHE A 212 5.10 10.62 19.81
N GLU A 213 5.22 11.58 18.90
CA GLU A 213 4.86 12.98 19.12
C GLU A 213 3.40 13.15 19.55
N PRO A 214 2.38 12.63 18.83
CA PRO A 214 1.00 12.76 19.26
C PRO A 214 0.72 12.05 20.58
N ILE A 215 1.35 10.89 20.84
CA ILE A 215 1.24 10.20 22.13
C ILE A 215 1.75 11.10 23.26
N LYS A 216 2.89 11.77 23.06
CA LYS A 216 3.46 12.68 24.05
C LYS A 216 2.62 13.93 24.27
N ILE A 217 2.09 14.51 23.20
CA ILE A 217 1.17 15.65 23.30
C ILE A 217 -0.05 15.28 24.15
N VAL A 218 -0.67 14.12 23.87
CA VAL A 218 -1.83 13.64 24.66
C VAL A 218 -1.44 13.37 26.11
N GLN A 219 -0.28 12.74 26.34
CA GLN A 219 0.22 12.47 27.69
C GLN A 219 0.42 13.79 28.48
N SER A 220 1.05 14.80 27.88
CA SER A 220 1.28 16.09 28.53
C SER A 220 -0.01 16.84 28.82
N VAL A 221 -1.02 16.76 27.94
CA VAL A 221 -2.35 17.34 28.21
C VAL A 221 -3.02 16.67 29.42
N ILE A 222 -2.95 15.34 29.51
CA ILE A 222 -3.49 14.58 30.64
C ILE A 222 -2.76 14.96 31.94
N GLU A 223 -1.42 15.06 31.90
CA GLU A 223 -0.60 15.45 33.05
C GLU A 223 -0.92 16.87 33.53
N ASP A 224 -1.02 17.84 32.62
CA ASP A 224 -1.36 19.23 32.96
C ASP A 224 -2.75 19.34 33.59
N THR A 225 -3.74 18.66 33.02
CA THR A 225 -5.12 18.58 33.53
C THR A 225 -5.14 18.04 34.96
N ASN A 226 -4.41 16.94 35.22
CA ASN A 226 -4.31 16.32 36.53
C ASN A 226 -3.64 17.23 37.57
N ILE A 227 -2.59 17.96 37.19
CA ILE A 227 -1.87 18.90 38.08
C ILE A 227 -2.75 20.11 38.40
N ASN A 228 -3.41 20.66 37.39
CA ASN A 228 -4.14 21.94 37.51
C ASN A 228 -5.59 21.78 37.98
N LYS A 229 -6.08 20.55 38.21
CA LYS A 229 -7.46 20.24 38.63
C LYS A 229 -8.54 20.92 37.78
N LYS A 230 -8.25 21.17 36.51
CA LYS A 230 -9.24 21.60 35.53
C LYS A 230 -9.72 20.33 34.84
N GLU A 231 -11.01 20.11 34.74
CA GLU A 231 -11.52 19.00 33.91
C GLU A 231 -11.10 19.24 32.45
N ALA A 232 -10.78 18.14 31.75
CA ALA A 232 -10.35 18.14 30.35
C ALA A 232 -11.46 18.58 29.39
#